data_AF-A0A8H2WRN3-F1
#
_entry.id   AF-A0A8H2WRN3-F1
#
_cell.length_a   1.000
_cell.length_b   1.000
_cell.length_c   1.000
_cell.angle_alpha   90.00
_cell.angle_beta   90.00
_cell.angle_gamma   90.00
#
_symmetry.space_group_name_H-M   'P 1'
#
loop_
_entity.id
_entity.type
_entity.pdbx_description
1 polymer ?
#
loop_
_entity_poly.entity_id
_entity_poly.type
_entity_poly.pdbx_seq_one_letter_code
_entity_poly.pdbx_strand_id
1 'polypeptide(L)'
;MEVYDAEVLQDVIYACSKYLDSLPFIFATTLSDSYYLQRAFTTATRAMLDPAIFRPSSGAALCSEVVQRAMYDYDSPYDILLGEASVKTLKDIIDRTDGRIEALITALQLIYMEHYRYQGPLLEAVPSLHDKPEPNVVLCVQKVEQAKPSVRDALMALMFVYKRPDPLSDGFRVTNSQYLDPSQYTPESMVNKLHTEHVKTVQNMKTLSYGLNVLHHLTWKFHSLGSYRQEVPLEFLDLLELDARGGDHLEKYATWMLKRGFENTSLSDSADIVREVFKTHISRGGKDYQLPYSVELSEIANHLWECQVKSLPFGTEDKAQLSSYFTKHISSRFGLWNAEPYSELYYTETSGGLKETLDPAPRSVILSGLVRPGAYLNCECCDPEEVFAPESMAQRPDTCVLFQRSLDASKLVNIADWFGSFVSVVQHEKVDRTPAQTSAHGLRTRRRRSTDVETDGDDMIEIQKEYQARFIQSAHELEFMGLVQANGRRKEHVLRTVFETTD
;
A
#
# COMPACT_ATOMS: atom_id res chain seq x y z
N MET A 1 28.75 10.98 -10.38
CA MET A 1 30.13 11.31 -9.97
C MET A 1 30.45 10.79 -8.57
N GLU A 2 29.51 10.82 -7.63
CA GLU A 2 29.76 10.50 -6.21
C GLU A 2 30.23 9.07 -5.91
N VAL A 3 29.91 8.11 -6.79
CA VAL A 3 30.31 6.71 -6.66
C VAL A 3 31.79 6.49 -7.03
N TYR A 4 32.37 7.40 -7.80
CA TYR A 4 33.75 7.27 -8.27
C TYR A 4 34.73 7.91 -7.29
N ASP A 5 35.96 7.39 -7.30
CA ASP A 5 37.07 7.98 -6.58
C ASP A 5 37.32 9.41 -7.09
N ALA A 6 37.31 10.37 -6.15
CA ALA A 6 37.46 11.78 -6.45
C ALA A 6 38.86 12.11 -7.01
N GLU A 7 39.91 11.38 -6.64
CA GLU A 7 41.27 11.60 -7.16
C GLU A 7 41.35 11.18 -8.63
N VAL A 8 40.87 9.97 -8.93
CA VAL A 8 40.85 9.43 -10.30
C VAL A 8 40.06 10.34 -11.25
N LEU A 9 38.91 10.84 -10.78
CA LEU A 9 38.05 11.69 -11.59
C LEU A 9 38.69 13.06 -11.86
N GLN A 10 39.43 13.62 -10.90
CA GLN A 10 40.19 14.85 -11.10
C GLN A 10 41.32 14.67 -12.10
N ASP A 11 42.02 13.52 -12.07
CA ASP A 11 43.06 13.20 -13.05
C ASP A 11 42.49 13.04 -14.46
N VAL A 12 41.31 12.44 -14.60
CA VAL A 12 40.60 12.34 -15.89
C VAL A 12 40.23 13.73 -16.43
N ILE A 13 39.68 14.61 -15.58
CA ILE A 13 39.34 15.98 -15.97
C ILE A 13 40.60 16.74 -16.40
N TYR A 14 41.70 16.57 -15.66
CA TYR A 14 42.99 17.17 -16.00
C TYR A 14 43.59 16.60 -17.30
N ALA A 15 43.42 15.30 -17.56
CA ALA A 15 43.85 14.69 -18.81
C ALA A 15 43.04 15.23 -20.00
N CYS A 16 41.70 15.31 -19.87
CA CYS A 16 40.82 15.86 -20.89
C CYS A 16 41.10 17.34 -21.18
N SER A 17 41.45 18.14 -20.17
CA SER A 17 41.73 19.57 -20.35
C SER A 17 42.92 19.83 -21.30
N LYS A 18 43.88 18.90 -21.38
CA LYS A 18 45.03 18.98 -22.31
C LYS A 18 44.67 18.78 -23.78
N TYR A 19 43.51 18.21 -24.07
CA TYR A 19 43.07 17.89 -25.44
C TYR A 19 41.91 18.77 -25.92
N LEU A 20 41.56 19.83 -25.19
CA LEU A 20 40.43 20.72 -25.52
C LEU A 20 40.54 21.36 -26.90
N ASP A 21 41.76 21.65 -27.38
CA ASP A 21 41.99 22.20 -28.72
C ASP A 21 41.64 21.22 -29.85
N SER A 22 41.59 19.92 -29.53
CA SER A 22 41.34 18.85 -30.49
C SER A 22 39.96 18.20 -30.34
N LEU A 23 39.41 18.16 -29.13
CA LEU A 23 38.16 17.46 -28.81
C LEU A 23 37.35 18.24 -27.76
N PRO A 24 36.06 18.54 -28.01
CA PRO A 24 35.18 19.11 -27.00
C PRO A 24 34.71 18.01 -26.03
N PHE A 25 35.02 18.16 -24.75
CA PHE A 25 34.56 17.24 -23.69
C PHE A 25 33.40 17.86 -22.91
N ILE A 26 32.31 17.11 -22.73
CA ILE A 26 31.18 17.48 -21.87
C ILE A 26 30.94 16.34 -20.89
N PHE A 27 30.95 16.64 -19.60
CA PHE A 27 30.67 15.69 -18.53
C PHE A 27 29.24 15.87 -18.04
N ALA A 28 28.35 14.93 -18.36
CA ALA A 28 27.01 14.87 -17.80
C ALA A 28 26.99 13.92 -16.59
N THR A 29 26.62 14.42 -15.42
CA THR A 29 26.50 13.61 -14.20
C THR A 29 25.30 14.02 -13.38
N THR A 30 24.75 13.06 -12.65
CA THR A 30 23.87 13.33 -11.51
C THR A 30 24.71 13.54 -10.25
N LEU A 31 24.26 14.45 -9.39
CA LEU A 31 24.80 14.71 -8.06
C LEU A 31 23.63 14.65 -7.08
N SER A 32 23.78 13.88 -6.01
CA SER A 32 22.79 13.84 -4.93
C SER A 32 23.01 15.00 -3.97
N ASP A 33 24.26 15.44 -3.79
CA ASP A 33 24.63 16.58 -2.97
C ASP A 33 25.06 17.78 -3.84
N SER A 34 24.34 18.90 -3.70
CA SER A 34 24.63 20.15 -4.40
C SER A 34 26.02 20.74 -4.09
N TYR A 35 26.64 20.35 -2.97
CA TYR A 35 27.97 20.81 -2.56
C TYR A 35 29.08 19.78 -2.83
N TYR A 36 28.76 18.63 -3.44
CA TYR A 36 29.72 17.55 -3.68
C TYR A 36 30.97 18.05 -4.40
N LEU A 37 30.81 18.84 -5.47
CA LEU A 37 31.95 19.37 -6.24
C LEU A 37 32.87 20.27 -5.40
N GLN A 38 32.30 21.05 -4.46
CA GLN A 38 33.10 21.90 -3.58
C GLN A 38 33.88 21.12 -2.53
N ARG A 39 33.33 19.99 -2.07
CA ARG A 39 33.93 19.12 -1.06
C ARG A 39 34.95 18.15 -1.66
N ALA A 40 34.63 17.55 -2.79
CA ALA A 40 35.41 16.46 -3.38
C ALA A 40 36.53 16.95 -4.30
N PHE A 41 36.36 18.08 -5.00
CA PHE A 41 37.33 18.56 -5.98
C PHE A 41 38.15 19.75 -5.47
N THR A 42 39.43 19.75 -5.84
CA THR A 42 40.33 20.88 -5.59
C THR A 42 39.85 22.15 -6.32
N THR A 43 40.33 23.32 -5.88
CA THR A 43 40.06 24.60 -6.55
C THR A 43 40.59 24.62 -7.98
N ALA A 44 41.72 23.96 -8.26
CA ALA A 44 42.32 23.88 -9.58
C ALA A 44 41.42 23.11 -10.57
N THR A 45 40.93 21.92 -10.20
CA THR A 45 40.04 21.13 -11.07
C THR A 45 38.70 21.85 -11.28
N ARG A 46 38.15 22.49 -10.24
CA ARG A 46 36.90 23.26 -10.37
C ARG A 46 37.03 24.44 -11.34
N ALA A 47 38.18 25.10 -11.39
CA ALA A 47 38.43 26.18 -12.33
C ALA A 47 38.51 25.71 -13.80
N MET A 48 38.71 24.40 -14.04
CA MET A 48 38.70 23.80 -15.38
C MET A 48 37.29 23.39 -15.83
N LEU A 49 36.31 23.41 -14.94
CA LEU A 49 34.93 23.03 -15.22
C LEU A 49 34.04 24.27 -15.36
N ASP A 50 33.13 24.23 -16.33
CA ASP A 50 32.05 25.21 -16.48
C ASP A 50 30.69 24.51 -16.18
N PRO A 51 30.24 24.47 -14.91
CA PRO A 51 29.09 23.66 -14.52
C PRO A 51 27.75 24.34 -14.85
N ALA A 52 26.95 23.70 -15.70
CA ALA A 52 25.52 24.00 -15.84
C ALA A 52 24.70 23.09 -14.93
N ILE A 53 24.01 23.67 -13.93
CA ILE A 53 23.21 22.91 -12.96
C ILE A 53 21.77 22.81 -13.45
N PHE A 54 21.31 21.59 -13.72
CA PHE A 54 19.92 21.27 -14.01
C PHE A 54 19.26 20.68 -12.76
N ARG A 55 18.11 21.23 -12.36
CA ARG A 55 17.31 20.69 -11.25
C ARG A 55 16.09 19.98 -11.82
N PRO A 56 16.04 18.63 -11.81
CA PRO A 56 14.83 17.90 -12.17
C PRO A 56 13.73 18.16 -11.14
N SER A 57 12.48 17.87 -11.52
CA SER A 57 11.35 17.84 -10.58
C SER A 57 11.57 16.77 -9.50
N SER A 58 10.92 16.95 -8.36
CA SER A 58 10.92 15.93 -7.30
C SER A 58 10.36 14.61 -7.82
N GLY A 59 10.96 13.49 -7.39
CA GLY A 59 10.45 12.16 -7.70
C GLY A 59 9.02 11.96 -7.23
N ALA A 60 8.66 12.50 -6.05
CA ALA A 60 7.32 12.37 -5.49
C ALA A 60 6.25 13.05 -6.38
N ALA A 61 6.54 14.25 -6.86
CA ALA A 61 5.66 14.98 -7.78
C ALA A 61 5.48 14.22 -9.10
N LEU A 62 6.56 13.62 -9.62
CA LEU A 62 6.51 12.79 -10.81
C LEU A 62 5.67 11.52 -10.59
N CYS A 63 5.82 10.84 -9.44
CA CYS A 63 5.00 9.69 -9.09
C CYS A 63 3.50 10.02 -9.05
N SER A 64 3.15 11.16 -8.43
CA SER A 64 1.78 11.67 -8.38
C SER A 64 1.22 11.93 -9.78
N GLU A 65 2.01 12.57 -10.66
CA GLU A 65 1.64 12.82 -12.07
C GLU A 65 1.47 11.52 -12.87
N VAL A 66 2.32 10.52 -12.63
CA VAL A 66 2.22 9.20 -13.27
C VAL A 66 0.93 8.51 -12.87
N VAL A 67 0.56 8.49 -11.59
CA VAL A 67 -0.73 7.91 -11.14
C VAL A 67 -1.90 8.65 -11.78
N GLN A 68 -1.86 9.99 -11.79
CA GLN A 68 -2.90 10.82 -12.41
C GLN A 68 -3.09 10.49 -13.89
N ARG A 69 -2.01 10.40 -14.68
CA ARG A 69 -2.09 10.15 -16.13
C ARG A 69 -2.30 8.69 -16.50
N ALA A 70 -1.74 7.76 -15.73
CA ALA A 70 -1.83 6.35 -16.07
C ALA A 70 -3.20 5.78 -15.70
N MET A 71 -3.75 6.15 -14.53
CA MET A 71 -4.97 5.54 -14.02
C MET A 71 -6.20 6.43 -14.15
N TYR A 72 -6.05 7.74 -13.97
CA TYR A 72 -7.16 8.70 -13.91
C TYR A 72 -7.21 9.64 -15.12
N ASP A 73 -6.58 9.28 -16.23
CA ASP A 73 -6.80 9.98 -17.49
C ASP A 73 -8.07 9.47 -18.20
N TYR A 74 -8.64 10.29 -19.07
CA TYR A 74 -9.88 9.96 -19.77
C TYR A 74 -9.74 8.72 -20.68
N ASP A 75 -8.58 8.59 -21.32
CA ASP A 75 -8.21 7.46 -22.18
C ASP A 75 -7.46 6.36 -21.41
N SER A 76 -7.53 6.38 -20.07
CA SER A 76 -6.94 5.32 -19.23
C SER A 76 -7.52 3.97 -19.64
N PRO A 77 -6.66 2.95 -19.88
CA PRO A 77 -7.11 1.59 -20.17
C PRO A 77 -7.51 0.83 -18.90
N TYR A 78 -7.35 1.45 -17.72
CA TYR A 78 -7.58 0.79 -16.44
C TYR A 78 -8.92 1.24 -15.86
N ASP A 79 -9.85 0.29 -15.73
CA ASP A 79 -11.16 0.51 -15.11
C ASP A 79 -11.11 0.20 -13.61
N ILE A 80 -10.11 0.74 -12.88
CA ILE A 80 -9.90 0.45 -11.45
C ILE A 80 -9.76 1.75 -10.68
N LEU A 81 -10.50 1.87 -9.58
CA LEU A 81 -10.39 2.92 -8.57
C LEU A 81 -9.57 2.44 -7.37
N LEU A 82 -8.64 3.28 -6.94
CA LEU A 82 -7.86 3.05 -5.74
C LEU A 82 -8.66 3.48 -4.50
N GLY A 83 -8.74 2.59 -3.52
CA GLY A 83 -9.33 2.87 -2.22
C GLY A 83 -8.39 3.56 -1.24
N GLU A 84 -8.91 3.90 -0.06
CA GLU A 84 -8.20 4.75 0.91
C GLU A 84 -6.91 4.08 1.38
N ALA A 85 -6.95 2.79 1.72
CA ALA A 85 -5.76 2.07 2.16
C ALA A 85 -4.71 1.95 1.05
N SER A 86 -5.16 1.76 -0.19
CA SER A 86 -4.31 1.66 -1.37
C SER A 86 -3.59 2.98 -1.65
N VAL A 87 -4.32 4.10 -1.60
CA VAL A 87 -3.74 5.45 -1.78
C VAL A 87 -2.77 5.79 -0.65
N LYS A 88 -3.12 5.52 0.61
CA LYS A 88 -2.21 5.71 1.76
C LYS A 88 -0.94 4.89 1.62
N THR A 89 -1.06 3.63 1.20
CA THR A 89 0.10 2.76 0.98
C THR A 89 0.99 3.31 -0.14
N LEU A 90 0.41 3.80 -1.24
CA LEU A 90 1.17 4.46 -2.31
C LEU A 90 1.90 5.70 -1.82
N LYS A 91 1.23 6.56 -1.03
CA LYS A 91 1.85 7.74 -0.42
C LYS A 91 3.02 7.35 0.51
N ASP A 92 2.80 6.40 1.42
CA ASP A 92 3.84 5.85 2.30
C ASP A 92 5.07 5.36 1.50
N ILE A 93 4.85 4.66 0.38
CA ILE A 93 5.93 4.14 -0.48
C ILE A 93 6.66 5.28 -1.20
N ILE A 94 5.93 6.24 -1.74
CA ILE A 94 6.52 7.40 -2.43
C ILE A 94 7.41 8.18 -1.47
N ASP A 95 6.94 8.45 -0.26
CA ASP A 95 7.68 9.19 0.76
C ASP A 95 8.93 8.44 1.22
N ARG A 96 8.82 7.12 1.45
CA ARG A 96 9.95 6.29 1.90
C ARG A 96 11.02 6.07 0.84
N THR A 97 10.62 6.01 -0.43
CA THR A 97 11.53 5.75 -1.54
C THR A 97 12.08 7.02 -2.17
N ASP A 98 11.72 8.20 -1.64
CA ASP A 98 12.06 9.51 -2.20
C ASP A 98 11.57 9.66 -3.66
N GLY A 99 10.41 9.09 -3.96
CA GLY A 99 9.76 9.18 -5.27
C GLY A 99 10.44 8.38 -6.38
N ARG A 100 10.94 7.18 -6.09
CA ARG A 100 11.46 6.27 -7.13
C ARG A 100 10.32 5.68 -7.96
N ILE A 101 10.37 5.88 -9.27
CA ILE A 101 9.34 5.41 -10.21
C ILE A 101 9.27 3.87 -10.22
N GLU A 102 10.39 3.17 -10.08
CA GLU A 102 10.42 1.71 -10.07
C GLU A 102 9.65 1.13 -8.88
N ALA A 103 9.73 1.78 -7.72
CA ALA A 103 8.97 1.42 -6.53
C ALA A 103 7.47 1.68 -6.74
N LEU A 104 7.10 2.80 -7.36
CA LEU A 104 5.73 3.09 -7.74
C LEU A 104 5.17 2.03 -8.70
N ILE A 105 5.91 1.68 -9.76
CA ILE A 105 5.48 0.67 -10.74
C ILE A 105 5.23 -0.66 -10.05
N THR A 106 6.14 -1.08 -9.18
CA THR A 106 6.01 -2.34 -8.44
C THR A 106 4.81 -2.30 -7.50
N ALA A 107 4.59 -1.19 -6.80
CA ALA A 107 3.45 -1.01 -5.93
C ALA A 107 2.12 -1.08 -6.72
N LEU A 108 2.01 -0.37 -7.84
CA LEU A 108 0.83 -0.41 -8.71
C LEU A 108 0.60 -1.81 -9.29
N GLN A 109 1.66 -2.52 -9.70
CA GLN A 109 1.57 -3.89 -10.18
C GLN A 109 1.03 -4.83 -9.10
N LEU A 110 1.49 -4.70 -7.87
CA LEU A 110 1.01 -5.54 -6.77
C LEU A 110 -0.42 -5.20 -6.36
N ILE A 111 -0.80 -3.91 -6.32
CA ILE A 111 -2.20 -3.49 -6.11
C ILE A 111 -3.09 -4.12 -7.17
N TYR A 112 -2.68 -4.05 -8.44
CA TYR A 112 -3.40 -4.66 -9.54
C TYR A 112 -3.49 -6.18 -9.38
N MET A 113 -2.38 -6.86 -9.07
CA MET A 113 -2.39 -8.31 -8.84
C MET A 113 -3.28 -8.72 -7.67
N GLU A 114 -3.31 -7.94 -6.59
CA GLU A 114 -4.16 -8.21 -5.43
C GLU A 114 -5.63 -8.02 -5.76
N HIS A 115 -5.97 -6.97 -6.50
CA HIS A 115 -7.31 -6.75 -7.03
C HIS A 115 -7.79 -7.97 -7.84
N TYR A 116 -7.02 -8.42 -8.85
CA TYR A 116 -7.39 -9.59 -9.65
C TYR A 116 -7.34 -10.91 -8.87
N ARG A 117 -6.54 -11.02 -7.81
CA ARG A 117 -6.54 -12.21 -6.94
C ARG A 117 -7.89 -12.39 -6.24
N TYR A 118 -8.53 -11.31 -5.78
CA TYR A 118 -9.81 -11.37 -5.08
C TYR A 118 -11.01 -11.27 -6.03
N GLN A 119 -10.94 -10.40 -7.03
CA GLN A 119 -12.07 -10.03 -7.89
C GLN A 119 -11.97 -10.60 -9.31
N GLY A 120 -10.81 -11.13 -9.71
CA GLY A 120 -10.55 -11.65 -11.06
C GLY A 120 -11.57 -12.69 -11.56
N PRO A 121 -11.98 -13.70 -10.77
CA PRO A 121 -12.99 -14.67 -11.21
C PRO A 121 -14.35 -14.04 -11.54
N LEU A 122 -14.68 -12.89 -10.95
CA LEU A 122 -15.90 -12.14 -11.23
C LEU A 122 -15.71 -11.22 -12.44
N LEU A 123 -14.53 -10.59 -12.56
CA LEU A 123 -14.16 -9.75 -13.70
C LEU A 123 -14.05 -10.53 -15.01
N GLU A 124 -13.68 -11.82 -14.97
CA GLU A 124 -13.69 -12.68 -16.17
C GLU A 124 -15.09 -12.88 -16.78
N ALA A 125 -16.15 -12.68 -15.99
CA ALA A 125 -17.54 -12.72 -16.43
C ALA A 125 -18.01 -11.37 -17.02
N VAL A 126 -17.21 -10.30 -16.86
CA VAL A 126 -17.49 -8.97 -17.40
C VAL A 126 -16.98 -8.89 -18.84
N PRO A 127 -17.82 -8.52 -19.81
CA PRO A 127 -17.34 -8.26 -21.16
C PRO A 127 -16.48 -6.98 -21.20
N SER A 128 -15.26 -7.09 -21.75
CA SER A 128 -14.32 -5.97 -21.89
C SER A 128 -14.92 -4.84 -22.74
N LEU A 129 -14.76 -3.61 -22.25
CA LEU A 129 -15.12 -2.40 -23.01
C LEU A 129 -14.01 -1.89 -23.92
N HIS A 130 -12.79 -2.42 -23.76
CA HIS A 130 -11.60 -1.99 -24.51
C HIS A 130 -11.32 -2.85 -25.75
N ASP A 131 -11.93 -4.04 -25.84
CA ASP A 131 -11.76 -4.95 -26.98
C ASP A 131 -12.55 -4.47 -28.21
N LYS A 132 -11.90 -4.48 -29.38
CA LYS A 132 -12.55 -4.22 -30.67
C LYS A 132 -12.37 -5.42 -31.62
N PRO A 133 -13.42 -5.88 -32.34
CA PRO A 133 -14.81 -5.38 -32.36
C PRO A 133 -15.76 -6.26 -31.51
N GLU A 134 -16.61 -5.58 -30.73
CA GLU A 134 -17.72 -6.07 -29.89
C GLU A 134 -17.38 -7.02 -28.70
N PRO A 135 -18.00 -6.78 -27.53
CA PRO A 135 -17.86 -7.67 -26.39
C PRO A 135 -18.43 -9.06 -26.73
N ASN A 136 -17.63 -10.11 -26.62
CA ASN A 136 -18.08 -11.48 -26.86
C ASN A 136 -18.90 -12.00 -25.68
N VAL A 137 -20.15 -11.51 -25.57
CA VAL A 137 -21.11 -11.89 -24.53
C VAL A 137 -21.28 -13.40 -24.46
N VAL A 138 -21.24 -14.10 -25.60
CA VAL A 138 -21.37 -15.56 -25.68
C VAL A 138 -20.22 -16.27 -24.95
N LEU A 139 -18.99 -15.77 -25.08
CA LEU A 139 -17.83 -16.33 -24.37
C LEU A 139 -17.94 -16.09 -22.85
N CYS A 140 -18.38 -14.90 -22.42
CA CYS A 140 -18.58 -14.59 -21.01
C CYS A 140 -19.67 -15.49 -20.39
N VAL A 141 -20.75 -15.74 -21.12
CA VAL A 141 -21.81 -16.68 -20.70
C VAL A 141 -21.26 -18.10 -20.53
N GLN A 142 -20.48 -18.60 -21.49
CA GLN A 142 -19.82 -19.90 -21.39
C GLN A 142 -18.87 -19.99 -20.19
N LYS A 143 -18.12 -18.91 -19.89
CA LYS A 143 -17.25 -18.85 -18.71
C LYS A 143 -18.05 -18.91 -17.42
N VAL A 144 -19.18 -18.19 -17.32
CA VAL A 144 -20.07 -18.27 -16.16
C VAL A 144 -20.65 -19.68 -16.02
N GLU A 145 -21.03 -20.33 -17.12
CA GLU A 145 -21.50 -21.72 -17.17
C GLU A 145 -20.44 -22.78 -16.84
N GLN A 146 -19.16 -22.43 -16.90
CA GLN A 146 -18.04 -23.31 -16.51
C GLN A 146 -17.43 -22.93 -15.15
N ALA A 147 -17.76 -21.75 -14.63
CA ALA A 147 -17.26 -21.25 -13.35
C ALA A 147 -17.77 -22.07 -12.15
N LYS A 148 -16.97 -22.07 -11.07
CA LYS A 148 -17.30 -22.73 -9.81
C LYS A 148 -18.63 -22.20 -9.24
N PRO A 149 -19.41 -23.02 -8.51
CA PRO A 149 -20.67 -22.59 -7.88
C PRO A 149 -20.50 -21.33 -7.03
N SER A 150 -19.39 -21.20 -6.30
CA SER A 150 -19.07 -20.03 -5.49
C SER A 150 -19.03 -18.70 -6.26
N VAL A 151 -18.60 -18.72 -7.53
CA VAL A 151 -18.53 -17.52 -8.38
C VAL A 151 -19.95 -17.14 -8.83
N ARG A 152 -20.77 -18.13 -9.18
CA ARG A 152 -22.18 -17.89 -9.52
C ARG A 152 -22.95 -17.38 -8.31
N ASP A 153 -22.78 -18.02 -7.15
CA ASP A 153 -23.42 -17.63 -5.91
C ASP A 153 -22.99 -16.21 -5.50
N ALA A 154 -21.73 -15.83 -5.71
CA ALA A 154 -21.24 -14.48 -5.48
C ALA A 154 -21.86 -13.46 -6.45
N LEU A 155 -21.88 -13.75 -7.75
CA LEU A 155 -22.55 -12.88 -8.74
C LEU A 155 -24.05 -12.72 -8.43
N MET A 156 -24.71 -13.80 -8.03
CA MET A 156 -26.12 -13.83 -7.61
C MET A 156 -26.35 -13.05 -6.32
N ALA A 157 -25.48 -13.20 -5.32
CA ALA A 157 -25.54 -12.45 -4.08
C ALA A 157 -25.34 -10.96 -4.33
N LEU A 158 -24.36 -10.60 -5.16
CA LEU A 158 -24.14 -9.22 -5.61
C LEU A 158 -25.36 -8.70 -6.39
N MET A 159 -26.07 -9.48 -7.20
CA MET A 159 -27.33 -9.01 -7.80
C MET A 159 -28.43 -8.67 -6.78
N PHE A 160 -28.44 -9.36 -5.64
CA PHE A 160 -29.52 -9.30 -4.66
C PHE A 160 -29.31 -8.21 -3.62
N VAL A 161 -28.07 -8.03 -3.16
CA VAL A 161 -27.71 -7.08 -2.09
C VAL A 161 -28.04 -5.63 -2.48
N TYR A 162 -27.81 -5.21 -3.72
CA TYR A 162 -28.03 -3.81 -4.15
C TYR A 162 -29.48 -3.48 -4.50
N LYS A 163 -30.35 -4.49 -4.60
CA LYS A 163 -31.80 -4.24 -4.74
C LYS A 163 -32.50 -3.94 -3.42
N ARG A 164 -31.82 -4.09 -2.27
CA ARG A 164 -32.44 -3.93 -0.95
C ARG A 164 -31.82 -2.79 -0.15
N PRO A 165 -32.66 -1.96 0.50
CA PRO A 165 -32.18 -0.92 1.42
C PRO A 165 -31.63 -1.47 2.74
N ASP A 166 -31.89 -2.74 3.09
CA ASP A 166 -31.30 -3.43 4.26
C ASP A 166 -31.02 -4.91 3.95
N PRO A 167 -29.76 -5.32 3.73
CA PRO A 167 -29.40 -6.70 3.39
C PRO A 167 -29.39 -7.66 4.60
N LEU A 168 -29.33 -7.14 5.83
CA LEU A 168 -29.15 -7.94 7.06
C LEU A 168 -30.38 -8.01 7.97
N SER A 169 -31.39 -7.17 7.77
CA SER A 169 -32.54 -7.08 8.70
C SER A 169 -33.56 -8.23 8.56
N ASP A 170 -33.52 -8.98 7.44
CA ASP A 170 -34.61 -9.87 7.02
C ASP A 170 -34.34 -11.38 7.22
N GLY A 171 -33.24 -11.79 7.87
CA GLY A 171 -32.93 -13.21 8.09
C GLY A 171 -32.76 -14.02 6.79
N PHE A 172 -32.53 -13.34 5.67
CA PHE A 172 -32.40 -13.94 4.35
C PHE A 172 -31.08 -14.71 4.23
N ARG A 173 -31.18 -15.98 3.88
CA ARG A 173 -30.03 -16.80 3.46
C ARG A 173 -30.16 -17.06 1.97
N VAL A 174 -29.12 -16.77 1.19
CA VAL A 174 -29.02 -17.05 -0.27
C VAL A 174 -29.36 -18.51 -0.60
N THR A 175 -29.28 -19.40 0.39
CA THR A 175 -29.67 -20.81 0.32
C THR A 175 -31.17 -21.07 0.12
N ASN A 176 -32.06 -20.09 0.32
CA ASN A 176 -33.50 -20.27 0.11
C ASN A 176 -33.91 -19.94 -1.33
N SER A 177 -33.96 -20.98 -2.16
CA SER A 177 -34.38 -20.94 -3.58
C SER A 177 -35.83 -20.47 -3.81
N GLN A 178 -36.64 -20.34 -2.76
CA GLN A 178 -38.05 -19.95 -2.84
C GLN A 178 -38.27 -18.46 -3.19
N TYR A 179 -37.24 -17.62 -3.05
CA TYR A 179 -37.30 -16.18 -3.33
C TYR A 179 -36.60 -15.77 -4.64
N LEU A 180 -36.05 -16.73 -5.38
CA LEU A 180 -35.33 -16.50 -6.63
C LEU A 180 -36.24 -16.91 -7.79
N ASP A 181 -36.68 -15.95 -8.61
CA ASP A 181 -37.33 -16.23 -9.90
C ASP A 181 -36.29 -16.82 -10.87
N PRO A 182 -36.33 -18.12 -11.17
CA PRO A 182 -35.26 -18.80 -11.92
C PRO A 182 -35.09 -18.28 -13.36
N SER A 183 -36.08 -17.55 -13.89
CA SER A 183 -36.00 -16.93 -15.22
C SER A 183 -35.10 -15.68 -15.27
N GLN A 184 -34.89 -15.00 -14.13
CA GLN A 184 -34.10 -13.75 -14.07
C GLN A 184 -32.60 -13.98 -13.87
N TYR A 185 -32.20 -15.23 -13.63
CA TYR A 185 -30.87 -15.65 -13.20
C TYR A 185 -30.23 -16.66 -14.14
N THR A 186 -30.66 -16.68 -15.39
CA THR A 186 -29.91 -17.39 -16.43
C THR A 186 -28.53 -16.73 -16.59
N PRO A 187 -27.47 -17.50 -16.89
CA PRO A 187 -26.14 -16.95 -17.14
C PRO A 187 -26.14 -15.78 -18.14
N GLU A 188 -26.96 -15.85 -19.19
CA GLU A 188 -27.18 -14.77 -20.16
C GLU A 188 -27.77 -13.50 -19.54
N SER A 189 -28.80 -13.62 -18.70
CA SER A 189 -29.43 -12.48 -18.02
C SER A 189 -28.48 -11.82 -17.03
N MET A 190 -27.68 -12.63 -16.32
CA MET A 190 -26.66 -12.15 -15.39
C MET A 190 -25.58 -11.36 -16.13
N VAL A 191 -25.01 -11.91 -17.20
CA VAL A 191 -23.96 -11.25 -17.99
C VAL A 191 -24.48 -9.96 -18.65
N ASN A 192 -25.70 -9.95 -19.20
CA ASN A 192 -26.25 -8.75 -19.82
C ASN A 192 -26.51 -7.61 -18.82
N LYS A 193 -27.05 -7.94 -17.63
CA LYS A 193 -27.23 -6.95 -16.56
C LYS A 193 -25.88 -6.42 -16.07
N LEU A 194 -24.94 -7.32 -15.79
CA LEU A 194 -23.60 -6.96 -15.33
C LEU A 194 -22.85 -6.12 -16.38
N HIS A 195 -23.01 -6.40 -17.67
CA HIS A 195 -22.46 -5.55 -18.73
C HIS A 195 -23.07 -4.16 -18.76
N THR A 196 -24.41 -4.05 -18.60
CA THR A 196 -25.09 -2.75 -18.56
C THR A 196 -24.62 -1.90 -17.40
N GLU A 197 -24.49 -2.51 -16.22
CA GLU A 197 -23.99 -1.83 -15.01
C GLU A 197 -22.50 -1.50 -15.15
N HIS A 198 -21.67 -2.39 -15.68
CA HIS A 198 -20.27 -2.13 -15.98
C HIS A 198 -20.07 -0.88 -16.86
N VAL A 199 -20.85 -0.75 -17.95
CA VAL A 199 -20.78 0.43 -18.83
C VAL A 199 -21.07 1.72 -18.05
N LYS A 200 -22.09 1.72 -17.18
CA LYS A 200 -22.41 2.88 -16.35
C LYS A 200 -21.31 3.17 -15.33
N THR A 201 -20.82 2.15 -14.63
CA THR A 201 -19.77 2.31 -13.61
C THR A 201 -18.51 2.89 -14.23
N VAL A 202 -18.04 2.36 -15.36
CA VAL A 202 -16.86 2.89 -16.06
C VAL A 202 -17.09 4.32 -16.54
N GLN A 203 -18.30 4.64 -17.02
CA GLN A 203 -18.65 6.02 -17.35
C GLN A 203 -18.61 6.93 -16.13
N ASN A 204 -19.12 6.49 -14.97
CA ASN A 204 -19.06 7.24 -13.71
C ASN A 204 -17.61 7.41 -13.19
N MET A 205 -16.74 6.42 -13.41
CA MET A 205 -15.31 6.53 -13.09
C MET A 205 -14.62 7.58 -13.96
N LYS A 206 -14.95 7.64 -15.25
CA LYS A 206 -14.43 8.65 -16.17
C LYS A 206 -14.92 10.05 -15.82
N THR A 207 -16.18 10.20 -15.39
CA THR A 207 -16.69 11.51 -14.93
C THR A 207 -16.04 11.94 -13.62
N LEU A 208 -15.83 11.02 -12.67
CA LEU A 208 -15.07 11.27 -11.44
C LEU A 208 -13.64 11.74 -11.77
N SER A 209 -12.93 10.98 -12.61
CA SER A 209 -11.56 11.27 -13.03
C SER A 209 -11.45 12.65 -13.68
N TYR A 210 -12.42 13.01 -14.53
CA TYR A 210 -12.54 14.36 -15.07
C TYR A 210 -12.68 15.42 -13.97
N GLY A 211 -13.60 15.21 -13.02
CA GLY A 211 -13.84 16.13 -11.90
C GLY A 211 -12.58 16.36 -11.06
N LEU A 212 -11.88 15.29 -10.71
CA LEU A 212 -10.62 15.34 -9.95
C LEU A 212 -9.50 16.05 -10.71
N ASN A 213 -9.37 15.78 -12.01
CA ASN A 213 -8.36 16.43 -12.86
C ASN A 213 -8.60 17.94 -12.99
N VAL A 214 -9.84 18.35 -13.21
CA VAL A 214 -10.22 19.78 -13.25
C VAL A 214 -9.95 20.43 -11.89
N LEU A 215 -10.34 19.76 -10.79
CA LEU A 215 -10.11 20.26 -9.44
C LEU A 215 -8.61 20.44 -9.17
N HIS A 216 -7.78 19.44 -9.46
CA HIS A 216 -6.32 19.50 -9.30
C HIS A 216 -5.69 20.63 -10.14
N HIS A 217 -6.11 20.79 -11.40
CA HIS A 217 -5.64 21.88 -12.27
C HIS A 217 -5.98 23.26 -11.69
N LEU A 218 -7.22 23.44 -11.22
CA LEU A 218 -7.68 24.68 -10.59
C LEU A 218 -6.92 24.98 -9.29
N THR A 219 -6.71 23.97 -8.43
CA THR A 219 -5.94 24.11 -7.19
C THR A 219 -4.54 24.68 -7.46
N TRP A 220 -3.81 24.12 -8.43
CA TRP A 220 -2.47 24.62 -8.81
C TRP A 220 -2.51 26.00 -9.45
N LYS A 221 -3.51 26.28 -10.29
CA LYS A 221 -3.66 27.61 -10.91
C LYS A 221 -3.90 28.69 -9.87
N PHE A 222 -4.82 28.49 -8.93
CA PHE A 222 -5.06 29.46 -7.86
C PHE A 222 -3.85 29.65 -6.94
N HIS A 223 -3.08 28.57 -6.70
CA HIS A 223 -1.83 28.67 -5.95
C HIS A 223 -0.80 29.53 -6.71
N SER A 224 -0.63 29.31 -8.01
CA SER A 224 0.30 30.10 -8.85
C SER A 224 -0.06 31.58 -8.93
N LEU A 225 -1.36 31.91 -8.86
CA LEU A 225 -1.86 33.29 -8.84
C LEU A 225 -1.76 33.93 -7.45
N GLY A 226 -1.33 33.19 -6.43
CA GLY A 226 -1.26 33.67 -5.05
C GLY A 226 -2.63 33.97 -4.43
N SER A 227 -3.70 33.44 -5.02
CA SER A 227 -5.10 33.64 -4.59
C SER A 227 -5.41 32.91 -3.27
N TYR A 228 -4.66 31.85 -2.96
CA TYR A 228 -4.76 31.09 -1.72
C TYR A 228 -3.38 30.93 -1.06
N ARG A 229 -3.07 31.77 -0.06
CA ARG A 229 -1.73 31.92 0.54
C ARG A 229 -1.47 31.10 1.82
N GLN A 230 -2.45 30.37 2.35
CA GLN A 230 -2.36 29.87 3.73
C GLN A 230 -2.14 28.36 3.90
N GLU A 231 -2.33 27.51 2.89
CA GLU A 231 -2.02 26.09 2.98
C GLU A 231 -1.38 25.59 1.68
N VAL A 232 -0.54 24.55 1.80
CA VAL A 232 0.05 23.84 0.67
C VAL A 232 -1.11 23.28 -0.18
N PRO A 233 -1.12 23.51 -1.51
CA PRO A 233 -2.16 22.94 -2.36
C PRO A 233 -2.15 21.41 -2.23
N LEU A 234 -3.33 20.82 -2.10
CA LEU A 234 -3.46 19.36 -2.08
C LEU A 234 -2.97 18.78 -3.41
N GLU A 235 -2.12 17.76 -3.33
CA GLU A 235 -1.67 17.03 -4.51
C GLU A 235 -2.78 16.10 -5.01
N PHE A 236 -2.61 15.55 -6.21
CA PHE A 236 -3.60 14.64 -6.80
C PHE A 236 -3.93 13.44 -5.91
N LEU A 237 -2.92 12.82 -5.28
CA LEU A 237 -3.12 11.69 -4.37
C LEU A 237 -3.89 12.09 -3.10
N ASP A 238 -3.78 13.34 -2.63
CA ASP A 238 -4.56 13.81 -1.48
C ASP A 238 -6.04 13.96 -1.84
N LEU A 239 -6.33 14.45 -3.05
CA LEU A 239 -7.70 14.53 -3.55
C LEU A 239 -8.33 13.14 -3.71
N LEU A 240 -7.54 12.17 -4.18
CA LEU A 240 -7.97 10.77 -4.24
C LEU A 240 -8.23 10.18 -2.85
N GLU A 241 -7.36 10.45 -1.88
CA GLU A 241 -7.57 9.99 -0.50
C GLU A 241 -8.86 10.58 0.10
N LEU A 242 -9.15 11.85 -0.18
CA LEU A 242 -10.40 12.49 0.24
C LEU A 242 -11.64 11.91 -0.42
N ASP A 243 -11.57 11.52 -1.70
CA ASP A 243 -12.67 10.80 -2.37
C ASP A 243 -12.87 9.41 -1.77
N ALA A 244 -11.78 8.66 -1.58
CA ALA A 244 -11.81 7.28 -1.11
C ALA A 244 -12.28 7.13 0.35
N ARG A 245 -12.03 8.13 1.20
CA ARG A 245 -12.61 8.23 2.55
C ARG A 245 -14.14 8.28 2.54
N GLY A 246 -14.74 8.69 1.42
CA GLY A 246 -16.16 8.89 1.28
C GLY A 246 -16.71 10.09 2.07
N GLY A 247 -18.03 10.18 2.12
CA GLY A 247 -18.73 11.30 2.75
C GLY A 247 -18.67 12.59 1.92
N ASP A 248 -18.80 13.74 2.60
CA ASP A 248 -18.87 15.07 1.98
C ASP A 248 -17.53 15.84 2.07
N HIS A 249 -16.44 15.18 2.45
CA HIS A 249 -15.13 15.80 2.67
C HIS A 249 -14.56 16.44 1.41
N LEU A 250 -14.53 15.70 0.30
CA LEU A 250 -14.06 16.21 -0.99
C LEU A 250 -14.95 17.33 -1.52
N GLU A 251 -16.26 17.21 -1.38
CA GLU A 251 -17.22 18.24 -1.79
C GLU A 251 -17.05 19.53 -0.99
N LYS A 252 -16.88 19.43 0.34
CA LYS A 252 -16.59 20.56 1.22
C LYS A 252 -15.28 21.24 0.83
N TYR A 253 -14.22 20.44 0.58
CA TYR A 253 -12.94 20.96 0.12
C TYR A 253 -13.07 21.69 -1.22
N ALA A 254 -13.71 21.06 -2.22
CA ALA A 254 -13.91 21.66 -3.54
C ALA A 254 -14.69 22.97 -3.45
N THR A 255 -15.79 22.98 -2.70
CA THR A 255 -16.63 24.18 -2.51
C THR A 255 -15.84 25.33 -1.89
N TRP A 256 -15.11 25.04 -0.82
CA TRP A 256 -14.30 26.04 -0.12
C TRP A 256 -13.14 26.54 -1.00
N MET A 257 -12.44 25.64 -1.69
CA MET A 257 -11.27 25.95 -2.52
C MET A 257 -11.68 26.81 -3.72
N LEU A 258 -12.74 26.43 -4.43
CA LEU A 258 -13.24 27.17 -5.59
C LEU A 258 -13.73 28.56 -5.19
N LYS A 259 -14.48 28.67 -4.08
CA LYS A 259 -14.96 29.96 -3.58
C LYS A 259 -13.80 30.90 -3.28
N ARG A 260 -12.82 30.43 -2.49
CA ARG A 260 -11.69 31.24 -2.05
C ARG A 260 -10.69 31.52 -3.18
N GLY A 261 -10.55 30.60 -4.13
CA GLY A 261 -9.78 30.77 -5.34
C GLY A 261 -10.32 31.91 -6.20
N PHE A 262 -11.60 31.85 -6.58
CA PHE A 262 -12.21 32.85 -7.45
C PHE A 262 -12.36 34.23 -6.81
N GLU A 263 -12.59 34.31 -5.49
CA GLU A 263 -12.66 35.57 -4.73
C GLU A 263 -11.46 36.50 -5.02
N ASN A 264 -10.26 35.93 -5.12
CA ASN A 264 -9.01 36.68 -5.26
C ASN A 264 -8.46 36.72 -6.70
N THR A 265 -9.16 36.15 -7.68
CA THR A 265 -8.73 36.21 -9.10
C THR A 265 -9.19 37.48 -9.81
N SER A 266 -8.38 37.95 -10.76
CA SER A 266 -8.76 39.05 -11.66
C SER A 266 -9.64 38.55 -12.81
N LEU A 267 -10.34 39.45 -13.51
CA LEU A 267 -11.13 39.10 -14.70
C LEU A 267 -10.29 38.43 -15.79
N SER A 268 -9.04 38.87 -15.99
CA SER A 268 -8.14 38.26 -16.97
C SER A 268 -7.82 36.83 -16.58
N ASP A 269 -7.45 36.60 -15.33
CA ASP A 269 -7.10 35.27 -14.83
C ASP A 269 -8.30 34.33 -14.84
N SER A 270 -9.51 34.81 -14.45
CA SER A 270 -10.73 34.01 -14.51
C SER A 270 -11.07 33.58 -15.94
N ALA A 271 -10.90 34.47 -16.93
CA ALA A 271 -11.12 34.14 -18.34
C ALA A 271 -10.06 33.16 -18.87
N ASP A 272 -8.80 33.32 -18.48
CA ASP A 272 -7.72 32.41 -18.85
C ASP A 272 -7.92 31.02 -18.21
N ILE A 273 -8.37 30.94 -16.96
CA ILE A 273 -8.74 29.68 -16.30
C ILE A 273 -9.85 28.96 -17.07
N VAL A 274 -10.95 29.65 -17.39
CA VAL A 274 -12.08 29.04 -18.14
C VAL A 274 -11.62 28.55 -19.52
N ARG A 275 -10.79 29.34 -20.21
CA ARG A 275 -10.22 28.96 -21.51
C ARG A 275 -9.28 27.77 -21.41
N GLU A 276 -8.42 27.74 -20.39
CA GLU A 276 -7.52 26.62 -20.14
C GLU A 276 -8.29 25.35 -19.85
N VAL A 277 -9.25 25.37 -18.91
CA VAL A 277 -10.09 24.21 -18.59
C VAL A 277 -10.80 23.69 -19.84
N PHE A 278 -11.31 24.59 -20.69
CA PHE A 278 -11.93 24.20 -21.96
C PHE A 278 -10.93 23.53 -22.92
N LYS A 279 -9.71 24.05 -23.03
CA LYS A 279 -8.67 23.47 -23.89
C LYS A 279 -8.11 22.15 -23.36
N THR A 280 -7.86 22.06 -22.06
CA THR A 280 -7.18 20.92 -21.44
C THR A 280 -8.12 19.77 -21.15
N HIS A 281 -9.37 20.04 -20.78
CA HIS A 281 -10.30 19.01 -20.33
C HIS A 281 -11.51 18.82 -21.26
N ILE A 282 -11.89 19.80 -22.09
CA ILE A 282 -13.14 19.73 -22.91
C ILE A 282 -12.88 19.45 -24.40
N SER A 283 -11.94 20.16 -25.04
CA SER A 283 -11.69 20.11 -26.50
C SER A 283 -10.42 19.33 -26.90
N ARG A 284 -10.02 18.35 -26.08
CA ARG A 284 -8.77 17.61 -26.24
C ARG A 284 -8.65 16.97 -27.63
N GLY A 285 -7.60 17.33 -28.37
CA GLY A 285 -7.25 16.70 -29.65
C GLY A 285 -8.25 16.89 -30.79
N GLY A 286 -9.16 17.87 -30.71
CA GLY A 286 -10.16 18.14 -31.76
C GLY A 286 -11.35 17.17 -31.77
N LYS A 287 -11.56 16.41 -30.67
CA LYS A 287 -12.79 15.64 -30.44
C LYS A 287 -13.66 16.38 -29.42
N ASP A 288 -14.86 16.78 -29.84
CA ASP A 288 -15.87 17.32 -28.93
C ASP A 288 -16.48 16.18 -28.12
N TYR A 289 -16.02 16.04 -26.87
CA TYR A 289 -16.73 15.23 -25.90
C TYR A 289 -17.96 16.03 -25.49
N GLN A 290 -19.15 15.63 -25.97
CA GLN A 290 -20.43 16.24 -25.61
C GLN A 290 -20.68 16.05 -24.11
N LEU A 291 -20.12 16.94 -23.29
CA LEU A 291 -20.21 16.90 -21.84
C LEU A 291 -21.52 17.57 -21.37
N PRO A 292 -22.08 17.13 -20.23
CA PRO A 292 -23.11 17.87 -19.52
C PRO A 292 -22.61 19.28 -19.16
N TYR A 293 -23.47 20.30 -19.35
CA TYR A 293 -23.21 21.71 -19.01
C TYR A 293 -22.24 22.48 -19.92
N SER A 294 -21.98 22.01 -21.15
CA SER A 294 -21.22 22.75 -22.17
C SER A 294 -21.86 24.09 -22.53
N VAL A 295 -23.20 24.17 -22.51
CA VAL A 295 -23.97 25.38 -22.74
C VAL A 295 -23.70 26.43 -21.64
N GLU A 296 -23.81 26.04 -20.37
CA GLU A 296 -23.53 26.94 -19.23
C GLU A 296 -22.07 27.44 -19.24
N LEU A 297 -21.10 26.60 -19.61
CA LEU A 297 -19.70 27.03 -19.73
C LEU A 297 -19.49 28.03 -20.88
N SER A 298 -20.20 27.82 -21.99
CA SER A 298 -20.17 28.75 -23.13
C SER A 298 -20.82 30.09 -22.78
N GLU A 299 -21.90 30.09 -22.01
CA GLU A 299 -22.55 31.31 -21.49
C GLU A 299 -21.61 32.07 -20.55
N ILE A 300 -20.94 31.37 -19.63
CA ILE A 300 -19.93 31.95 -18.73
C ILE A 300 -18.75 32.51 -19.53
N ALA A 301 -18.25 31.78 -20.53
CA ALA A 301 -17.16 32.24 -21.38
C ALA A 301 -17.54 33.48 -22.19
N ASN A 302 -18.77 33.53 -22.71
CA ASN A 302 -19.31 34.70 -23.41
C ASN A 302 -19.47 35.89 -22.46
N HIS A 303 -19.99 35.68 -21.24
CA HIS A 303 -20.11 36.72 -20.22
C HIS A 303 -18.74 37.31 -19.84
N LEU A 304 -17.73 36.45 -19.62
CA LEU A 304 -16.37 36.89 -19.34
C LEU A 304 -15.75 37.66 -20.51
N TRP A 305 -15.99 37.22 -21.75
CA TRP A 305 -15.55 37.93 -22.94
C TRP A 305 -16.24 39.29 -23.09
N GLU A 306 -17.55 39.38 -22.83
CA GLU A 306 -18.28 40.64 -22.81
C GLU A 306 -17.76 41.60 -21.74
N CYS A 307 -17.46 41.09 -20.54
CA CYS A 307 -16.85 41.89 -19.48
C CYS A 307 -15.49 42.44 -19.88
N GLN A 308 -14.67 41.67 -20.60
CA GLN A 308 -13.37 42.12 -21.11
C GLN A 308 -13.50 43.17 -22.21
N VAL A 309 -14.40 42.97 -23.18
CA VAL A 309 -14.55 43.87 -24.34
C VAL A 309 -15.31 45.14 -23.99
N LYS A 310 -16.35 45.04 -23.17
CA LYS A 310 -17.23 46.17 -22.80
C LYS A 310 -16.78 46.89 -21.52
N SER A 311 -15.71 46.43 -20.85
CA SER A 311 -15.22 46.98 -19.58
C SER A 311 -16.30 47.02 -18.48
N LEU A 312 -17.15 45.99 -18.42
CA LEU A 312 -18.18 45.86 -17.39
C LEU A 312 -17.53 45.52 -16.03
N PRO A 313 -18.15 45.91 -14.91
CA PRO A 313 -17.61 45.61 -13.58
C PRO A 313 -17.69 44.10 -13.32
N PHE A 314 -16.54 43.43 -13.25
CA PHE A 314 -16.43 42.05 -12.75
C PHE A 314 -16.44 42.06 -11.22
N GLY A 315 -17.61 41.85 -10.66
CA GLY A 315 -17.88 42.03 -9.23
C GLY A 315 -17.75 40.76 -8.40
N THR A 316 -18.13 40.87 -7.13
CA THR A 316 -18.21 39.72 -6.22
C THR A 316 -19.30 38.72 -6.62
N GLU A 317 -20.35 39.18 -7.29
CA GLU A 317 -21.47 38.34 -7.73
C GLU A 317 -21.07 37.45 -8.91
N ASP A 318 -20.35 37.98 -9.91
CA ASP A 318 -19.82 37.19 -11.03
C ASP A 318 -18.84 36.11 -10.55
N LYS A 319 -17.98 36.46 -9.60
CA LYS A 319 -17.05 35.51 -8.95
C LYS A 319 -17.78 34.41 -8.20
N ALA A 320 -18.87 34.74 -7.50
CA ALA A 320 -19.70 33.77 -6.81
C ALA A 320 -20.45 32.86 -7.78
N GLN A 321 -20.94 33.38 -8.91
CA GLN A 321 -21.56 32.58 -9.97
C GLN A 321 -20.57 31.60 -10.60
N LEU A 322 -19.34 32.04 -10.90
CA LEU A 322 -18.26 31.17 -11.38
C LEU A 322 -17.94 30.06 -10.40
N SER A 323 -17.74 30.41 -9.12
CA SER A 323 -17.51 29.41 -8.08
C SER A 323 -18.66 28.43 -7.98
N SER A 324 -19.91 28.90 -7.97
CA SER A 324 -21.10 28.04 -7.91
C SER A 324 -21.20 27.10 -9.10
N TYR A 325 -20.89 27.59 -10.32
CA TYR A 325 -20.84 26.78 -11.52
C TYR A 325 -19.83 25.64 -11.40
N PHE A 326 -18.56 25.95 -11.08
CA PHE A 326 -17.52 24.92 -10.96
C PHE A 326 -17.82 23.95 -9.82
N THR A 327 -18.32 24.42 -8.68
CA THR A 327 -18.73 23.55 -7.58
C THR A 327 -19.85 22.61 -8.02
N LYS A 328 -20.92 23.11 -8.63
CA LYS A 328 -22.01 22.26 -9.14
C LYS A 328 -21.51 21.27 -10.20
N HIS A 329 -20.66 21.74 -11.11
CA HIS A 329 -20.10 20.93 -12.18
C HIS A 329 -19.20 19.80 -11.66
N ILE A 330 -18.35 20.09 -10.68
CA ILE A 330 -17.39 19.13 -10.13
C ILE A 330 -18.05 18.22 -9.08
N SER A 331 -18.75 18.80 -8.10
CA SER A 331 -19.35 18.04 -6.98
C SER A 331 -20.47 17.10 -7.39
N SER A 332 -21.22 17.42 -8.46
CA SER A 332 -22.26 16.51 -8.99
C SER A 332 -21.71 15.17 -9.49
N ARG A 333 -20.39 15.04 -9.62
CA ARG A 333 -19.71 13.83 -10.10
C ARG A 333 -19.11 12.98 -8.99
N PHE A 334 -18.95 13.55 -7.79
CA PHE A 334 -18.38 12.84 -6.65
C PHE A 334 -19.37 11.83 -6.08
N GLY A 335 -18.85 10.68 -5.64
CA GLY A 335 -19.67 9.59 -5.11
C GLY A 335 -20.58 8.87 -6.11
N LEU A 336 -20.66 9.27 -7.39
CA LEU A 336 -21.47 8.54 -8.38
C LEU A 336 -20.91 7.14 -8.70
N TRP A 337 -19.62 6.93 -8.43
CA TRP A 337 -18.95 5.67 -8.73
C TRP A 337 -19.43 4.52 -7.84
N ASN A 338 -19.86 4.79 -6.59
CA ASN A 338 -20.38 3.77 -5.65
C ASN A 338 -21.91 3.64 -5.68
N ALA A 339 -22.59 4.44 -6.50
CA ALA A 339 -24.05 4.46 -6.59
C ALA A 339 -24.59 3.27 -7.41
N GLU A 340 -23.81 2.78 -8.37
CA GLU A 340 -24.22 1.68 -9.23
C GLU A 340 -23.87 0.32 -8.60
N PRO A 341 -24.71 -0.70 -8.79
CA PRO A 341 -24.39 -2.07 -8.36
C PRO A 341 -23.11 -2.56 -9.04
N TYR A 342 -22.36 -3.41 -8.33
CA TYR A 342 -21.06 -3.97 -8.78
C TYR A 342 -19.90 -2.98 -8.87
N SER A 343 -20.06 -1.76 -8.36
CA SER A 343 -18.96 -0.78 -8.32
C SER A 343 -17.75 -1.26 -7.52
N GLU A 344 -17.98 -2.13 -6.54
CA GLU A 344 -16.97 -2.75 -5.69
C GLU A 344 -16.06 -3.71 -6.46
N LEU A 345 -16.49 -4.23 -7.62
CA LEU A 345 -15.63 -5.03 -8.51
C LEU A 345 -14.52 -4.23 -9.17
N TYR A 346 -14.56 -2.91 -9.05
CA TYR A 346 -13.58 -2.01 -9.65
C TYR A 346 -12.87 -1.19 -8.58
N TYR A 347 -13.26 -1.34 -7.31
CA TYR A 347 -12.69 -0.62 -6.19
C TYR A 347 -11.70 -1.52 -5.45
N THR A 348 -10.48 -1.03 -5.21
CA THR A 348 -9.40 -1.80 -4.60
C THR A 348 -8.98 -1.24 -3.25
N GLU A 349 -9.29 -1.98 -2.19
CA GLU A 349 -8.76 -1.75 -0.83
C GLU A 349 -7.65 -2.77 -0.54
N THR A 350 -6.41 -2.30 -0.57
CA THR A 350 -5.24 -3.10 -0.28
C THR A 350 -4.69 -2.68 1.09
N SER A 351 -5.18 -3.30 2.17
CA SER A 351 -4.85 -2.89 3.55
C SER A 351 -3.98 -3.88 4.33
N GLY A 352 -3.94 -5.17 3.95
CA GLY A 352 -3.31 -6.21 4.77
C GLY A 352 -1.92 -6.66 4.34
N GLY A 353 -1.74 -7.06 3.08
CA GLY A 353 -0.53 -7.81 2.66
C GLY A 353 0.52 -7.01 1.91
N LEU A 354 0.13 -5.93 1.23
CA LEU A 354 1.04 -5.21 0.33
C LEU A 354 2.18 -4.52 1.08
N LYS A 355 1.86 -3.88 2.21
CA LYS A 355 2.85 -3.21 3.05
C LYS A 355 3.88 -4.21 3.58
N GLU A 356 3.46 -5.38 4.03
CA GLU A 356 4.35 -6.45 4.50
C GLU A 356 5.18 -7.07 3.37
N THR A 357 4.62 -7.11 2.15
CA THR A 357 5.31 -7.66 0.96
C THR A 357 6.39 -6.71 0.44
N LEU A 358 6.10 -5.40 0.41
CA LEU A 358 7.02 -4.37 -0.09
C LEU A 358 8.04 -3.92 0.96
N ASP A 359 7.61 -3.84 2.22
CA ASP A 359 8.43 -3.44 3.36
C ASP A 359 8.41 -4.54 4.43
N PRO A 360 9.06 -5.68 4.16
CA PRO A 360 9.13 -6.74 5.15
C PRO A 360 9.93 -6.25 6.36
N ALA A 361 9.38 -6.46 7.55
CA ALA A 361 10.04 -6.21 8.82
C ALA A 361 10.52 -7.53 9.47
N PRO A 362 11.49 -8.26 8.87
CA PRO A 362 11.85 -9.61 9.31
C PRO A 362 12.33 -9.63 10.76
N ARG A 363 13.04 -8.59 11.20
CA ARG A 363 13.46 -8.45 12.60
C ARG A 363 12.26 -8.42 13.55
N SER A 364 11.25 -7.62 13.24
CA SER A 364 10.04 -7.52 14.08
C SER A 364 9.31 -8.86 14.16
N VAL A 365 9.15 -9.54 13.01
CA VAL A 365 8.48 -10.85 12.94
C VAL A 365 9.26 -11.93 13.69
N ILE A 366 10.60 -12.00 13.53
CA ILE A 366 11.45 -12.97 14.24
C ILE A 366 11.39 -12.74 15.74
N LEU A 367 11.53 -11.49 16.20
CA LEU A 367 11.47 -11.16 17.62
C LEU A 367 10.07 -11.43 18.20
N SER A 368 9.00 -11.04 17.50
CA SER A 368 7.63 -11.36 17.89
C SER A 368 7.41 -12.86 17.99
N GLY A 369 7.92 -13.65 17.04
CA GLY A 369 7.83 -15.12 17.06
C GLY A 369 8.56 -15.76 18.25
N LEU A 370 9.71 -15.21 18.65
CA LEU A 370 10.47 -15.69 19.82
C LEU A 370 9.84 -15.26 21.15
N VAL A 371 9.14 -14.12 21.20
CA VAL A 371 8.45 -13.62 22.41
C VAL A 371 7.05 -14.24 22.56
N ARG A 372 6.31 -14.40 21.46
CA ARG A 372 4.92 -14.89 21.43
C ARG A 372 4.75 -16.02 20.40
N PRO A 373 5.36 -17.21 20.62
CA PRO A 373 5.26 -18.33 19.68
C PRO A 373 3.82 -18.83 19.47
N GLY A 374 2.93 -18.66 20.46
CA GLY A 374 1.51 -19.04 20.37
C GLY A 374 0.75 -18.39 19.21
N ALA A 375 1.09 -17.14 18.88
CA ALA A 375 0.47 -16.40 17.78
C ALA A 375 0.78 -17.01 16.38
N TYR A 376 1.83 -17.84 16.28
CA TYR A 376 2.27 -18.45 15.02
C TYR A 376 2.05 -19.96 14.97
N LEU A 377 2.15 -20.64 16.12
CA LEU A 377 2.04 -22.10 16.21
C LEU A 377 0.59 -22.60 16.38
N ASN A 378 -0.37 -21.71 16.68
CA ASN A 378 -1.78 -22.06 16.96
C ASN A 378 -1.91 -23.22 17.97
N CYS A 379 -1.06 -23.22 18.99
CA CYS A 379 -1.03 -24.23 20.05
C CYS A 379 -2.07 -23.93 21.14
N GLU A 380 -2.71 -24.98 21.69
CA GLU A 380 -3.54 -24.88 22.89
C GLU A 380 -2.72 -24.64 24.17
N CYS A 381 -1.42 -24.99 24.14
CA CYS A 381 -0.50 -24.93 25.27
C CYS A 381 0.24 -23.59 25.44
N CYS A 382 0.21 -22.71 24.44
CA CYS A 382 0.91 -21.43 24.48
C CYS A 382 -0.10 -20.28 24.34
N ASP A 383 -0.73 -19.92 25.45
CA ASP A 383 -1.66 -18.79 25.51
C ASP A 383 -0.92 -17.47 25.18
N PRO A 384 -1.34 -16.71 24.15
CA PRO A 384 -0.73 -15.44 23.79
C PRO A 384 -0.90 -14.34 24.86
N GLU A 385 -1.86 -14.46 25.77
CA GLU A 385 -2.10 -13.48 26.85
C GLU A 385 -1.22 -13.75 28.10
N GLU A 386 -0.80 -15.00 28.33
CA GLU A 386 0.05 -15.38 29.46
C GLU A 386 1.55 -15.42 29.11
N VAL A 387 2.15 -14.24 28.90
CA VAL A 387 3.54 -14.12 28.40
C VAL A 387 4.60 -14.66 29.38
N PHE A 388 4.36 -14.62 30.70
CA PHE A 388 5.38 -14.90 31.73
C PHE A 388 5.02 -15.97 32.77
N ALA A 389 3.89 -16.68 32.62
CA ALA A 389 3.56 -17.78 33.53
C ALA A 389 4.60 -18.92 33.35
N PRO A 390 5.28 -19.40 34.41
CA PRO A 390 6.32 -20.42 34.30
C PRO A 390 5.84 -21.72 33.64
N GLU A 391 4.58 -22.10 33.90
CA GLU A 391 3.91 -23.30 33.37
C GLU A 391 3.67 -23.18 31.86
N SER A 392 3.18 -22.03 31.40
CA SER A 392 3.04 -21.69 29.97
C SER A 392 4.41 -21.57 29.27
N MET A 393 5.43 -21.05 29.96
CA MET A 393 6.78 -20.88 29.40
C MET A 393 7.50 -22.22 29.19
N ALA A 394 7.30 -23.20 30.07
CA ALA A 394 7.89 -24.53 29.93
C ALA A 394 7.36 -25.34 28.74
N GLN A 395 6.20 -24.96 28.19
CA GLN A 395 5.57 -25.60 27.04
C GLN A 395 5.99 -24.97 25.70
N ARG A 396 6.81 -23.91 25.72
CA ARG A 396 7.32 -23.20 24.53
C ARG A 396 8.56 -23.90 23.95
N PRO A 397 8.88 -23.68 22.66
CA PRO A 397 10.14 -24.15 22.08
C PRO A 397 11.36 -23.62 22.83
N ASP A 398 12.40 -24.44 22.98
CA ASP A 398 13.61 -24.13 23.78
C ASP A 398 14.28 -22.82 23.36
N THR A 399 14.36 -22.55 22.06
CA THR A 399 14.93 -21.32 21.50
C THR A 399 14.15 -20.07 21.93
N CYS A 400 12.82 -20.17 22.07
CA CYS A 400 11.98 -19.09 22.59
C CYS A 400 12.22 -18.89 24.10
N VAL A 401 12.28 -19.98 24.87
CA VAL A 401 12.57 -19.93 26.33
C VAL A 401 13.92 -19.27 26.58
N LEU A 402 14.95 -19.72 25.86
CA LEU A 402 16.31 -19.23 26.01
C LEU A 402 16.44 -17.76 25.60
N PHE A 403 15.77 -17.35 24.53
CA PHE A 403 15.71 -15.95 24.11
C PHE A 403 15.03 -15.06 25.15
N GLN A 404 13.86 -15.45 25.64
CA GLN A 404 13.11 -14.67 26.63
C GLN A 404 13.91 -14.49 27.93
N ARG A 405 14.62 -15.52 28.38
CA ARG A 405 15.53 -15.42 29.55
C ARG A 405 16.74 -14.52 29.33
N SER A 406 17.11 -14.27 28.07
CA SER A 406 18.17 -13.31 27.74
C SER A 406 17.71 -11.84 27.77
N LEU A 407 16.39 -11.58 27.75
CA LEU A 407 15.86 -10.20 27.72
C LEU A 407 16.12 -9.45 29.03
N ASP A 408 15.99 -10.13 30.16
CA ASP A 408 16.30 -9.58 31.50
C ASP A 408 17.80 -9.46 31.76
N ALA A 409 18.62 -10.10 30.93
CA ALA A 409 20.07 -10.08 31.07
C ALA A 409 20.68 -8.79 30.50
N SER A 410 21.79 -8.39 31.11
CA SER A 410 22.61 -7.28 30.63
C SER A 410 23.25 -7.60 29.27
N LYS A 411 23.91 -6.61 28.65
CA LYS A 411 24.61 -6.77 27.36
C LYS A 411 25.56 -7.97 27.30
N LEU A 412 26.20 -8.31 28.42
CA LEU A 412 27.00 -9.52 28.54
C LEU A 412 26.23 -10.53 29.39
N VAL A 413 25.90 -11.66 28.78
CA VAL A 413 25.16 -12.74 29.42
C VAL A 413 26.17 -13.80 29.86
N ASN A 414 26.22 -14.12 31.15
CA ASN A 414 27.03 -15.21 31.66
C ASN A 414 26.41 -16.56 31.24
N ILE A 415 27.18 -17.42 30.59
CA ILE A 415 26.71 -18.71 30.06
C ILE A 415 26.19 -19.62 31.19
N ALA A 416 26.86 -19.62 32.36
CA ALA A 416 26.48 -20.47 33.48
C ALA A 416 25.12 -20.05 34.07
N ASP A 417 24.94 -18.76 34.30
CA ASP A 417 23.69 -18.19 34.82
C ASP A 417 22.54 -18.38 33.81
N TRP A 418 22.84 -18.22 32.51
CA TRP A 418 21.88 -18.42 31.44
C TRP A 418 21.43 -19.87 31.32
N PHE A 419 22.37 -20.82 31.38
CA PHE A 419 22.06 -22.25 31.42
C PHE A 419 21.23 -22.62 32.66
N GLY A 420 21.61 -22.11 33.84
CA GLY A 420 20.85 -22.32 35.07
C GLY A 420 19.41 -21.78 34.96
N SER A 421 19.23 -20.60 34.36
CA SER A 421 17.91 -20.02 34.13
C SER A 421 17.06 -20.84 33.15
N PHE A 422 17.66 -21.43 32.11
CA PHE A 422 17.01 -22.31 31.15
C PHE A 422 16.56 -23.62 31.80
N VAL A 423 17.44 -24.27 32.55
CA VAL A 423 17.14 -25.53 33.26
C VAL A 423 15.99 -25.33 34.24
N SER A 424 15.93 -24.18 34.93
CA SER A 424 14.84 -23.88 35.88
C SER A 424 13.44 -23.92 35.23
N VAL A 425 13.33 -23.60 33.94
CA VAL A 425 12.05 -23.61 33.20
C VAL A 425 11.74 -25.00 32.66
N VAL A 426 12.71 -25.64 31.99
CA VAL A 426 12.50 -26.93 31.32
C VAL A 426 12.24 -28.07 32.32
N GLN A 427 12.70 -27.94 33.57
CA GLN A 427 12.38 -28.91 34.62
C GLN A 427 10.87 -28.98 34.93
N HIS A 428 10.12 -27.88 34.75
CA HIS A 428 8.67 -27.88 34.95
C HIS A 428 7.91 -28.65 33.85
N GLU A 429 8.49 -28.83 32.65
CA GLU A 429 7.91 -29.64 31.56
C GLU A 429 7.67 -31.10 31.98
N LYS A 430 8.52 -31.64 32.86
CA LYS A 430 8.47 -33.04 33.29
C LYS A 430 7.54 -33.29 34.48
N VAL A 431 7.12 -32.25 35.21
CA VAL A 431 6.25 -32.40 36.40
C VAL A 431 4.81 -32.77 36.00
N ASP A 432 4.33 -32.37 34.82
CA ASP A 432 2.99 -32.68 34.33
C ASP A 432 2.88 -34.02 33.56
N ARG A 433 3.99 -34.73 33.34
CA ARG A 433 3.99 -36.06 32.72
C ARG A 433 3.85 -37.18 33.76
N THR A 434 2.82 -37.12 34.62
CA THR A 434 2.06 -38.24 35.27
C THR A 434 1.33 -37.74 36.53
N PRO A 435 0.03 -38.07 36.75
CA PRO A 435 -0.46 -39.45 36.69
C PRO A 435 -1.83 -39.61 36.00
N ALA A 436 -1.87 -40.25 34.83
CA ALA A 436 -3.09 -40.88 34.33
C ALA A 436 -3.04 -42.39 34.61
N GLN A 437 -3.89 -42.86 35.52
CA GLN A 437 -4.10 -44.26 35.82
C GLN A 437 -4.80 -44.98 34.65
N THR A 438 -4.26 -46.16 34.33
CA THR A 438 -4.94 -47.37 33.81
C THR A 438 -5.67 -47.32 32.46
N SER A 439 -5.20 -48.10 31.49
CA SER A 439 -5.88 -49.34 31.09
C SER A 439 -5.00 -50.21 30.17
N ALA A 440 -5.27 -51.51 30.19
CA ALA A 440 -4.45 -52.59 29.67
C ALA A 440 -4.53 -52.77 28.14
N HIS A 441 -3.39 -53.11 27.50
CA HIS A 441 -3.24 -54.33 26.68
C HIS A 441 -1.85 -54.44 26.02
N GLY A 442 -1.17 -55.58 26.25
CA GLY A 442 -0.06 -56.11 25.42
C GLY A 442 1.29 -55.40 25.61
N LEU A 443 2.46 -56.03 25.62
CA LEU A 443 2.87 -57.40 25.34
C LEU A 443 4.10 -57.68 26.20
N ARG A 444 4.11 -58.84 26.88
CA ARG A 444 5.21 -59.30 27.73
C ARG A 444 6.49 -59.48 26.90
N THR A 445 7.54 -58.73 27.20
CA THR A 445 8.91 -59.26 27.09
C THR A 445 9.60 -59.15 28.44
N ARG A 446 10.02 -60.32 28.90
CA ARG A 446 10.58 -60.63 30.21
C ARG A 446 12.01 -60.09 30.28
N ARG A 447 12.24 -58.95 30.94
CA ARG A 447 13.57 -58.59 31.45
C ARG A 447 13.57 -58.68 32.97
N ARG A 448 14.52 -59.47 33.47
CA ARG A 448 14.66 -59.93 34.85
C ARG A 448 14.71 -58.76 35.84
N ARG A 449 14.00 -58.95 36.95
CA ARG A 449 14.15 -58.25 38.22
C ARG A 449 15.46 -58.72 38.88
N SER A 450 16.37 -57.80 39.13
CA SER A 450 17.47 -57.87 40.10
C SER A 450 17.64 -56.44 40.62
N THR A 451 17.04 -56.14 41.77
CA THR A 451 17.74 -55.87 43.04
C THR A 451 18.64 -54.64 42.98
N ASP A 452 18.09 -53.55 43.52
CA ASP A 452 18.71 -52.56 44.40
C ASP A 452 19.79 -51.58 43.88
N VAL A 453 19.34 -50.31 43.82
CA VAL A 453 20.00 -49.10 44.36
C VAL A 453 21.35 -48.70 43.76
N GLU A 454 21.42 -48.48 42.44
CA GLU A 454 22.44 -47.60 41.81
C GLU A 454 21.93 -46.83 40.56
N THR A 455 20.62 -46.84 40.27
CA THR A 455 20.08 -46.26 39.02
C THR A 455 19.72 -44.77 39.07
N ASP A 456 19.58 -44.16 40.25
CA ASP A 456 19.19 -42.73 40.35
C ASP A 456 20.28 -41.76 39.86
N GLY A 457 21.55 -42.18 39.92
CA GLY A 457 22.68 -41.34 39.52
C GLY A 457 22.84 -41.24 38.01
N ASP A 458 22.74 -42.37 37.31
CA ASP A 458 22.92 -42.43 35.85
C ASP A 458 21.76 -41.74 35.10
N ASP A 459 20.52 -41.93 35.54
CA ASP A 459 19.34 -41.27 34.97
C ASP A 459 19.41 -39.74 35.14
N MET A 460 19.89 -39.26 36.29
CA MET A 460 20.09 -37.83 36.54
C MET A 460 21.22 -37.22 35.69
N ILE A 461 22.30 -37.98 35.44
CA ILE A 461 23.40 -37.56 34.55
C ILE A 461 22.93 -37.50 33.10
N GLU A 462 22.09 -38.45 32.65
CA GLU A 462 21.54 -38.48 31.30
C GLU A 462 20.59 -37.29 31.05
N ILE A 463 19.73 -36.97 32.02
CA ILE A 463 18.85 -35.78 31.98
C ILE A 463 19.66 -34.48 31.92
N GLN A 464 20.76 -34.38 32.67
CA GLN A 464 21.62 -33.20 32.60
C GLN A 464 22.30 -33.04 31.24
N LYS A 465 22.73 -34.14 30.61
CA LYS A 465 23.27 -34.12 29.24
C LYS A 465 22.22 -33.73 28.21
N GLU A 466 20.98 -34.18 28.38
CA GLU A 466 19.84 -33.78 27.55
C GLU A 466 19.63 -32.26 27.59
N TYR A 467 19.58 -31.67 28.80
CA TYR A 467 19.43 -30.22 28.96
C TYR A 467 20.62 -29.43 28.42
N GLN A 468 21.84 -29.93 28.59
CA GLN A 468 23.03 -29.32 27.98
C GLN A 468 22.95 -29.32 26.46
N ALA A 469 22.53 -30.44 25.84
CA ALA A 469 22.37 -30.54 24.41
C ALA A 469 21.29 -29.58 23.87
N ARG A 470 20.11 -29.53 24.52
CA ARG A 470 19.01 -28.60 24.20
C ARG A 470 19.44 -27.14 24.30
N PHE A 471 20.17 -26.80 25.37
CA PHE A 471 20.73 -25.45 25.56
C PHE A 471 21.74 -25.09 24.47
N ILE A 472 22.71 -25.96 24.19
CA ILE A 472 23.74 -25.71 23.17
C ILE A 472 23.09 -25.53 21.79
N GLN A 473 22.10 -26.37 21.44
CA GLN A 473 21.36 -26.24 20.20
C GLN A 473 20.64 -24.89 20.12
N SER A 474 19.86 -24.55 21.14
CA SER A 474 19.10 -23.29 21.19
C SER A 474 20.02 -22.07 21.16
N ALA A 475 21.16 -22.12 21.85
CA ALA A 475 22.16 -21.06 21.85
C ALA A 475 22.79 -20.87 20.46
N HIS A 476 23.09 -21.96 19.75
CA HIS A 476 23.56 -21.90 18.37
C HIS A 476 22.49 -21.36 17.40
N GLU A 477 21.21 -21.69 17.60
CA GLU A 477 20.12 -21.11 16.80
C GLU A 477 20.02 -19.59 17.01
N LEU A 478 20.16 -19.11 18.26
CA LEU A 478 20.21 -17.68 18.57
C LEU A 478 21.45 -16.98 17.99
N GLU A 479 22.60 -17.66 17.97
CA GLU A 479 23.81 -17.17 17.31
C GLU A 479 23.65 -17.13 15.79
N PHE A 480 23.03 -18.15 15.19
CA PHE A 480 22.75 -18.22 13.76
C PHE A 480 21.81 -17.08 13.31
N MET A 481 20.81 -16.75 14.13
CA MET A 481 19.94 -15.59 13.90
C MET A 481 20.62 -14.24 14.18
N GLY A 482 21.86 -14.24 14.69
CA GLY A 482 22.63 -13.04 15.02
C GLY A 482 22.11 -12.27 16.23
N LEU A 483 21.29 -12.90 17.09
CA LEU A 483 20.72 -12.30 18.31
C LEU A 483 21.73 -12.32 19.48
N VAL A 484 22.71 -13.21 19.36
CA VAL A 484 23.74 -13.49 20.35
C VAL A 484 25.06 -13.72 19.59
N GLN A 485 26.19 -13.29 20.15
CA GLN A 485 27.50 -13.45 19.53
C GLN A 485 28.56 -13.89 20.54
N ALA A 486 29.37 -14.89 20.17
CA ALA A 486 30.51 -15.31 20.97
C ALA A 486 31.49 -14.15 21.24
N ASN A 487 31.86 -13.96 22.51
CA ASN A 487 32.81 -12.93 22.90
C ASN A 487 34.24 -13.50 22.95
N GLY A 488 35.10 -13.09 22.01
CA GLY A 488 36.51 -13.51 22.00
C GLY A 488 37.34 -13.06 23.22
N ARG A 489 36.86 -12.07 24.00
CA ARG A 489 37.58 -11.53 25.17
C ARG A 489 37.23 -12.23 26.48
N ARG A 490 35.96 -12.63 26.67
CA ARG A 490 35.47 -13.31 27.88
C ARG A 490 34.76 -14.59 27.46
N LYS A 491 35.46 -15.73 27.57
CA LYS A 491 34.97 -17.04 27.12
C LYS A 491 33.73 -17.55 27.87
N GLU A 492 33.48 -17.02 29.07
CA GLU A 492 32.32 -17.39 29.90
C GLU A 492 31.07 -16.55 29.60
N HIS A 493 31.18 -15.56 28.70
CA HIS A 493 30.10 -14.63 28.43
C HIS A 493 29.76 -14.60 26.94
N VAL A 494 28.49 -14.38 26.66
CA VAL A 494 28.01 -14.13 25.31
C VAL A 494 27.49 -12.71 25.20
N LEU A 495 27.70 -12.08 24.05
CA LEU A 495 27.24 -10.73 23.78
C LEU A 495 25.82 -10.81 23.21
N ARG A 496 24.87 -10.14 23.87
CA ARG A 496 23.55 -9.90 23.28
C ARG A 496 23.64 -8.76 22.27
N THR A 497 23.06 -8.93 21.08
CA THR A 497 23.09 -7.92 20.00
C THR A 497 21.77 -7.17 19.84
N VAL A 498 20.70 -7.64 20.50
CA VAL A 498 19.34 -7.06 20.48
C VAL A 498 18.95 -6.57 21.86
N PHE A 499 18.60 -5.29 21.97
CA PHE A 499 18.29 -4.62 23.25
C PHE A 499 16.87 -4.08 23.34
N GLU A 500 16.14 -4.05 22.23
CA GLU A 500 14.76 -3.58 22.17
C GLU A 500 13.83 -4.76 22.45
N THR A 501 13.08 -4.67 23.53
CA THR A 501 11.80 -5.40 23.66
C THR A 501 10.78 -4.62 22.85
N THR A 502 10.08 -5.28 21.94
CA THR A 502 8.99 -4.70 21.16
C THR A 502 7.98 -4.03 22.12
N ASP A 503 7.82 -2.71 22.02
CA ASP A 503 6.64 -2.00 22.54
C ASP A 503 5.38 -2.40 21.76
#